data_AF-B7KFV1-F1
#
_entry.id   AF-B7KFV1-F1
#
_cell.length_a   1.000
_cell.length_b   1.000
_cell.length_c   1.000
_cell.angle_alpha   90.00
_cell.angle_beta   90.00
_cell.angle_gamma   90.00
#
_symmetry.space_group_name_H-M   'P 1'
#
loop_
_entity.id
_entity.type
_entity.pdbx_description
1 polymer ?
#
loop_
_entity_poly.entity_id
_entity_poly.type
_entity_poly.pdbx_seq_one_letter_code
_entity_poly.pdbx_strand_id
1 'polypeptide(L)'
;MGELNTAELLIKCLENEGVEYVFGLPGEENLHLLEALKHSPIQFITTRHEQGAAFMADVYGRLTGKAGVCLSTLGPGATNLMTGVADANLDGAPLVAITGQVGTDRMHIESHQYLDLVAMFAPVTKWNKQIVRPSITPEVVRKAFKVAQSEKPGAVHIDLPENIAAMRVQGEPLKIDSQEKTYASYRSLNMAATAISKASNPLILAGNGAIRSNASEALTEFATALNIPVANTFMGKGAIPYTHPLALWTVGLQQRDIITCAFERSDLIIAVGYDLIEYSPKRWNPDGSKQIIHIGISPAEIDSSYIPLVEAVGDISDSLLDILKRADRQGKENRVATGLRAEIRTEYEYYANDEGFPIKPQKLIYDLRQVMGPEDVVISDVGAHKMWMARHYHCDSPNTCLISNGFAAMGIAIPGAIAAKLVYPNKKIVAVTGDGGFMMNCQELETALRVGTPFVTLIFNDNGYGLIEWKQMNQFGESAFIKFTNPDFVKFAESMGLKGYRVESAADLIPILEDALKQDVPAVIDCPVDYGENLRFSQKAGDLSCQIWE
;
A
#
# COMPACT_ATOMS: atom_id res chain seq x y z
N MET A 1 16.31 41.31 -4.63
CA MET A 1 15.65 40.02 -4.87
C MET A 1 14.93 40.11 -6.20
N GLY A 2 15.22 39.22 -7.15
CA GLY A 2 14.53 39.20 -8.44
C GLY A 2 13.05 38.89 -8.25
N GLU A 3 12.21 39.48 -9.09
CA GLU A 3 10.76 39.29 -9.04
C GLU A 3 10.42 37.91 -9.62
N LEU A 4 10.04 36.95 -8.76
CA LEU A 4 9.63 35.60 -9.18
C LEU A 4 8.23 35.64 -9.81
N ASN A 5 7.86 34.63 -10.59
CA ASN A 5 6.45 34.32 -10.82
C ASN A 5 5.94 33.29 -9.80
N THR A 6 4.62 33.09 -9.74
CA THR A 6 3.98 32.17 -8.79
C THR A 6 4.47 30.73 -8.96
N ALA A 7 4.68 30.28 -10.20
CA ALA A 7 5.17 28.93 -10.46
C ALA A 7 6.58 28.71 -9.89
N GLU A 8 7.50 29.66 -10.09
CA GLU A 8 8.84 29.63 -9.49
C GLU A 8 8.79 29.61 -7.96
N LEU A 9 7.88 30.40 -7.36
CA LEU A 9 7.68 30.39 -5.90
C LEU A 9 7.12 29.03 -5.43
N LEU A 10 6.20 28.41 -6.18
CA LEU A 10 5.68 27.09 -5.86
C LEU A 10 6.80 26.04 -5.89
N ILE A 11 7.62 26.02 -6.95
CA ILE A 11 8.75 25.08 -7.06
C ILE A 11 9.75 25.27 -5.92
N LYS A 12 10.10 26.51 -5.55
CA LYS A 12 10.92 26.78 -4.36
C LYS A 12 10.30 26.24 -3.07
N CYS A 13 8.97 26.29 -2.94
CA CYS A 13 8.29 25.70 -1.80
C CYS A 13 8.43 24.17 -1.83
N LEU A 14 8.27 23.51 -2.98
CA LEU A 14 8.48 22.06 -3.11
C LEU A 14 9.93 21.65 -2.78
N GLU A 15 10.91 22.42 -3.22
CA GLU A 15 12.33 22.22 -2.86
C GLU A 15 12.53 22.28 -1.35
N ASN A 16 11.95 23.28 -0.70
CA ASN A 16 11.99 23.44 0.75
C ASN A 16 11.34 22.25 1.48
N GLU A 17 10.26 21.68 0.93
CA GLU A 17 9.62 20.44 1.40
C GLU A 17 10.46 19.17 1.19
N GLY A 18 11.60 19.28 0.51
CA GLY A 18 12.48 18.14 0.22
C GLY A 18 11.90 17.20 -0.83
N VAL A 19 11.11 17.73 -1.77
CA VAL A 19 10.64 16.97 -2.94
C VAL A 19 11.85 16.63 -3.81
N GLU A 20 11.99 15.36 -4.15
CA GLU A 20 13.07 14.86 -5.01
C GLU A 20 12.56 14.60 -6.43
N TYR A 21 11.32 14.09 -6.54
CA TYR A 21 10.68 13.70 -7.80
C TYR A 21 9.29 14.31 -7.91
N VAL A 22 8.94 14.75 -9.12
CA VAL A 22 7.56 15.06 -9.52
C VAL A 22 7.20 14.13 -10.67
N PHE A 23 6.22 13.26 -10.47
CA PHE A 23 5.74 12.34 -11.49
C PHE A 23 4.59 13.01 -12.26
N GLY A 24 4.59 13.00 -13.58
CA GLY A 24 3.49 13.66 -14.27
C GLY A 24 3.55 13.69 -15.78
N LEU A 25 2.50 14.27 -16.35
CA LEU A 25 2.36 14.48 -17.78
C LEU A 25 2.24 15.99 -18.07
N PRO A 26 3.08 16.53 -18.99
CA PRO A 26 3.06 17.97 -19.28
C PRO A 26 1.81 18.39 -20.06
N GLY A 27 1.34 19.62 -19.86
CA GLY A 27 0.24 20.22 -20.61
C GLY A 27 0.32 21.74 -20.69
N GLU A 28 -0.60 22.38 -21.40
CA GLU A 28 -0.56 23.83 -21.66
C GLU A 28 -0.70 24.66 -20.36
N GLU A 29 -1.62 24.26 -19.50
CA GLU A 29 -2.00 25.01 -18.30
C GLU A 29 -0.99 24.86 -17.16
N ASN A 30 0.01 23.98 -17.32
CA ASN A 30 1.12 23.81 -16.37
C ASN A 30 2.49 24.23 -16.95
N LEU A 31 2.55 24.88 -18.12
CA LEU A 31 3.80 25.31 -18.77
C LEU A 31 4.72 26.13 -17.87
N HIS A 32 4.17 27.04 -17.06
CA HIS A 32 4.97 27.85 -16.13
C HIS A 32 5.62 27.01 -15.02
N LEU A 33 4.95 25.94 -14.56
CA LEU A 33 5.53 25.01 -13.59
C LEU A 33 6.64 24.17 -14.23
N LEU A 34 6.43 23.69 -15.46
CA LEU A 34 7.44 22.94 -16.21
C LEU A 34 8.68 23.80 -16.50
N GLU A 35 8.49 25.08 -16.83
CA GLU A 35 9.60 26.01 -17.03
C GLU A 35 10.38 26.25 -15.73
N ALA A 36 9.69 26.46 -14.60
CA ALA A 36 10.33 26.61 -13.30
C ALA A 36 11.11 25.35 -12.87
N LEU A 37 10.58 24.15 -13.16
CA LEU A 37 11.24 22.88 -12.86
C LEU A 37 12.58 22.69 -13.58
N LYS A 38 12.78 23.28 -14.76
CA LYS A 38 14.07 23.19 -15.49
C LYS A 38 15.25 23.77 -14.72
N HIS A 39 14.98 24.68 -13.78
CA HIS A 39 15.98 25.36 -12.96
C HIS A 39 16.03 24.82 -11.52
N SER A 40 15.29 23.76 -11.23
CA SER A 40 15.20 23.11 -9.93
C SER A 40 16.07 21.84 -9.89
N PRO A 41 16.57 21.43 -8.70
CA PRO A 41 17.13 20.10 -8.52
C PRO A 41 16.07 18.98 -8.57
N ILE A 42 14.78 19.32 -8.48
CA ILE A 42 13.67 18.36 -8.56
C ILE A 42 13.67 17.67 -9.93
N GLN A 43 13.62 16.35 -9.93
CA GLN A 43 13.54 15.57 -11.16
C GLN A 43 12.09 15.40 -11.60
N PHE A 44 11.74 15.94 -12.77
CA PHE A 44 10.44 15.69 -13.38
C PHE A 44 10.46 14.35 -14.14
N ILE A 45 9.71 13.37 -13.64
CA ILE A 45 9.57 12.06 -14.25
C ILE A 45 8.32 12.09 -15.15
N THR A 46 8.55 12.28 -16.45
CA THR A 46 7.47 12.22 -17.43
C THR A 46 6.91 10.80 -17.51
N THR A 47 5.62 10.64 -17.26
CA THR A 47 4.90 9.36 -17.37
C THR A 47 4.16 9.25 -18.70
N ARG A 48 3.60 8.07 -18.98
CA ARG A 48 2.78 7.81 -20.17
C ARG A 48 1.29 7.94 -19.90
N HIS A 49 0.90 7.91 -18.63
CA HIS A 49 -0.45 8.20 -18.18
C HIS A 49 -0.43 8.84 -16.78
N GLU A 50 -1.38 9.73 -16.48
CA GLU A 50 -1.44 10.41 -15.18
C GLU A 50 -1.76 9.44 -14.04
N GLN A 51 -2.56 8.40 -14.29
CA GLN A 51 -2.79 7.33 -13.30
C GLN A 51 -1.47 6.70 -12.84
N GLY A 52 -0.53 6.44 -13.77
CA GLY A 52 0.80 5.95 -13.44
C GLY A 52 1.59 6.94 -12.57
N ALA A 53 1.49 8.24 -12.85
CA ALA A 53 2.11 9.28 -12.01
C ALA A 53 1.56 9.31 -10.58
N ALA A 54 0.23 9.21 -10.43
CA ALA A 54 -0.39 9.16 -9.11
C ALA A 54 0.02 7.91 -8.33
N PHE A 55 0.09 6.73 -8.97
CA PHE A 55 0.56 5.50 -8.33
C PHE A 55 2.06 5.52 -7.98
N MET A 56 2.91 6.15 -8.78
CA MET A 56 4.31 6.38 -8.41
C MET A 56 4.42 7.25 -7.16
N ALA A 57 3.67 8.37 -7.12
CA ALA A 57 3.63 9.26 -5.96
C ALA A 57 3.08 8.56 -4.70
N ASP A 58 2.05 7.73 -4.85
CA ASP A 58 1.47 6.92 -3.78
C ASP A 58 2.54 6.00 -3.16
N VAL A 59 3.15 5.13 -3.97
CA VAL A 59 4.14 4.17 -3.47
C VAL A 59 5.38 4.86 -2.92
N TYR A 60 5.83 5.97 -3.54
CA TYR A 60 6.89 6.81 -2.97
C TYR A 60 6.51 7.30 -1.56
N GLY A 61 5.27 7.74 -1.38
CA GLY A 61 4.74 8.17 -0.10
C GLY A 61 4.74 7.06 0.95
N ARG A 62 4.30 5.85 0.59
CA ARG A 62 4.29 4.69 1.50
C ARG A 62 5.69 4.28 1.96
N LEU A 63 6.66 4.28 1.03
CA LEU A 63 8.02 3.82 1.32
C LEU A 63 8.84 4.83 2.12
N THR A 64 8.63 6.14 1.88
CA THR A 64 9.46 7.19 2.47
C THR A 64 8.83 7.90 3.66
N GLY A 65 7.50 7.84 3.80
CA GLY A 65 6.74 8.68 4.73
C GLY A 65 6.70 10.16 4.36
N LYS A 66 7.40 10.57 3.28
CA LYS A 66 7.36 11.93 2.70
C LYS A 66 6.30 11.97 1.63
N ALA A 67 5.64 13.12 1.43
CA ALA A 67 4.61 13.21 0.40
C ALA A 67 5.19 13.03 -1.01
N GLY A 68 4.71 12.03 -1.75
CA GLY A 68 4.97 11.91 -3.18
C GLY A 68 4.20 12.98 -3.94
N VAL A 69 4.79 13.53 -5.01
CA VAL A 69 4.17 14.61 -5.79
C VAL A 69 3.81 14.10 -7.18
N CYS A 70 2.54 14.22 -7.55
CA CYS A 70 2.09 13.99 -8.92
C CYS A 70 1.56 15.28 -9.55
N LEU A 71 1.75 15.44 -10.86
CA LEU A 71 1.42 16.65 -11.59
C LEU A 71 0.69 16.31 -12.89
N SER A 72 -0.37 17.07 -13.18
CA SER A 72 -1.11 17.00 -14.44
C SER A 72 -1.58 18.39 -14.89
N THR A 73 -2.02 18.50 -16.14
CA THR A 73 -2.88 19.60 -16.57
C THR A 73 -4.33 19.41 -16.06
N LEU A 74 -5.24 20.31 -16.46
CA LEU A 74 -6.66 20.30 -16.15
C LEU A 74 -7.45 19.19 -16.88
N GLY A 75 -8.77 19.18 -16.70
CA GLY A 75 -9.70 18.37 -17.47
C GLY A 75 -9.33 16.89 -17.49
N PRO A 76 -9.07 16.27 -18.66
CA PRO A 76 -8.79 14.84 -18.76
C PRO A 76 -7.60 14.41 -17.90
N GLY A 77 -6.53 15.20 -17.86
CA GLY A 77 -5.35 14.85 -17.08
C GLY A 77 -5.66 14.85 -15.58
N ALA A 78 -6.34 15.89 -15.09
CA ALA A 78 -6.79 15.95 -13.70
C ALA A 78 -7.73 14.77 -13.36
N THR A 79 -8.66 14.41 -14.25
CA THR A 79 -9.54 13.26 -14.02
C THR A 79 -8.81 11.92 -14.05
N ASN A 80 -7.74 11.79 -14.84
CA ASN A 80 -6.92 10.59 -14.91
C ASN A 80 -6.07 10.39 -13.63
N LEU A 81 -5.72 11.45 -12.91
CA LEU A 81 -5.05 11.35 -11.60
C LEU A 81 -5.96 10.76 -10.51
N MET A 82 -7.28 10.98 -10.61
CA MET A 82 -8.20 10.78 -9.47
C MET A 82 -8.16 9.37 -8.88
N THR A 83 -8.04 8.32 -9.70
CA THR A 83 -7.99 6.94 -9.20
C THR A 83 -6.77 6.70 -8.31
N GLY A 84 -5.58 7.14 -8.72
CA GLY A 84 -4.37 6.97 -7.91
C GLY A 84 -4.36 7.88 -6.67
N VAL A 85 -4.94 9.07 -6.77
CA VAL A 85 -5.12 9.98 -5.63
C VAL A 85 -6.09 9.38 -4.60
N ALA A 86 -7.18 8.76 -5.05
CA ALA A 86 -8.12 8.05 -4.19
C ALA A 86 -7.48 6.84 -3.50
N ASP A 87 -6.65 6.06 -4.23
CA ASP A 87 -5.90 4.93 -3.66
C ASP A 87 -4.98 5.41 -2.54
N ALA A 88 -4.14 6.42 -2.81
CA ALA A 88 -3.24 7.00 -1.82
C ALA A 88 -3.99 7.49 -0.57
N ASN A 89 -5.14 8.14 -0.75
CA ASN A 89 -5.93 8.65 0.38
C ASN A 89 -6.51 7.54 1.26
N LEU A 90 -7.08 6.49 0.66
CA LEU A 90 -7.72 5.41 1.40
C LEU A 90 -6.71 4.47 2.07
N ASP A 91 -5.57 4.25 1.44
CA ASP A 91 -4.49 3.41 1.96
C ASP A 91 -3.55 4.16 2.91
N GLY A 92 -3.72 5.47 3.05
CA GLY A 92 -2.98 6.30 3.98
C GLY A 92 -1.55 6.62 3.54
N ALA A 93 -1.36 6.86 2.25
CA ALA A 93 -0.11 7.31 1.66
C ALA A 93 -0.08 8.84 1.57
N PRO A 94 0.98 9.50 2.05
CA PRO A 94 1.13 10.94 1.90
C PRO A 94 1.36 11.28 0.41
N LEU A 95 0.48 12.09 -0.16
CA LEU A 95 0.55 12.47 -1.58
C LEU A 95 0.08 13.92 -1.76
N VAL A 96 0.77 14.68 -2.62
CA VAL A 96 0.35 16.02 -3.07
C VAL A 96 0.13 15.97 -4.58
N ALA A 97 -1.14 16.04 -5.01
CA ALA A 97 -1.51 16.17 -6.40
C ALA A 97 -1.55 17.65 -6.80
N ILE A 98 -0.93 18.00 -7.93
CA ILE A 98 -0.92 19.35 -8.48
C ILE A 98 -1.58 19.34 -9.86
N THR A 99 -2.61 20.16 -10.06
CA THR A 99 -3.25 20.31 -11.37
C THR A 99 -3.08 21.74 -11.88
N GLY A 100 -2.81 21.86 -13.19
CA GLY A 100 -3.06 23.10 -13.91
C GLY A 100 -4.57 23.37 -14.03
N GLN A 101 -4.93 24.62 -14.30
CA GLN A 101 -6.32 25.03 -14.53
C GLN A 101 -6.37 26.20 -15.52
N VAL A 102 -7.51 26.36 -16.21
CA VAL A 102 -7.76 27.53 -17.06
C VAL A 102 -7.58 28.83 -16.27
N GLY A 103 -7.22 29.91 -16.98
CA GLY A 103 -7.19 31.24 -16.40
C GLY A 103 -8.50 31.64 -15.70
N THR A 104 -8.39 32.33 -14.56
CA THR A 104 -9.55 32.74 -13.74
C THR A 104 -10.56 33.61 -14.47
N ASP A 105 -10.13 34.31 -15.53
CA ASP A 105 -10.98 35.10 -16.42
C ASP A 105 -11.92 34.23 -17.28
N ARG A 106 -11.62 32.95 -17.47
CA ARG A 106 -12.39 32.02 -18.31
C ARG A 106 -13.26 31.03 -17.53
N MET A 107 -13.17 31.00 -16.20
CA MET A 107 -13.90 30.03 -15.36
C MET A 107 -15.42 30.23 -15.30
N HIS A 108 -15.91 31.43 -15.66
CA HIS A 108 -17.34 31.77 -15.60
C HIS A 108 -18.14 31.38 -16.85
N ILE A 109 -17.45 30.93 -17.91
CA ILE A 109 -18.04 30.53 -19.19
C ILE A 109 -17.78 29.04 -19.45
N GLU A 110 -18.44 28.50 -20.47
CA GLU A 110 -18.07 27.21 -21.05
C GLU A 110 -16.68 27.33 -21.68
N SER A 111 -15.65 26.92 -20.93
CA SER A 111 -14.26 26.96 -21.35
C SER A 111 -13.74 25.57 -21.65
N HIS A 112 -12.78 25.48 -22.58
CA HIS A 112 -12.16 24.22 -22.97
C HIS A 112 -11.57 23.52 -21.74
N GLN A 113 -11.97 22.26 -21.51
CA GLN A 113 -11.50 21.39 -20.43
C GLN A 113 -11.73 21.90 -18.98
N TYR A 114 -12.47 22.99 -18.78
CA TYR A 114 -12.77 23.50 -17.45
C TYR A 114 -13.73 22.57 -16.70
N LEU A 115 -13.33 22.19 -15.49
CA LEU A 115 -14.14 21.49 -14.50
C LEU A 115 -13.82 22.08 -13.12
N ASP A 116 -14.77 22.02 -12.19
CA ASP A 116 -14.51 22.37 -10.79
C ASP A 116 -13.67 21.26 -10.13
N LEU A 117 -12.35 21.33 -10.34
CA LEU A 117 -11.41 20.32 -9.84
C LEU A 117 -11.38 20.27 -8.32
N VAL A 118 -11.55 21.40 -7.63
CA VAL A 118 -11.61 21.44 -6.15
C VAL A 118 -12.79 20.62 -5.64
N ALA A 119 -13.97 20.77 -6.25
CA ALA A 119 -15.15 19.97 -5.91
C ALA A 119 -14.95 18.48 -6.27
N MET A 120 -14.34 18.18 -7.42
CA MET A 120 -14.11 16.80 -7.86
C MET A 120 -13.11 16.04 -6.97
N PHE A 121 -12.07 16.70 -6.47
CA PHE A 121 -11.06 16.08 -5.61
C PHE A 121 -11.45 16.03 -4.13
N ALA A 122 -12.47 16.78 -3.69
CA ALA A 122 -12.96 16.80 -2.31
C ALA A 122 -13.24 15.41 -1.70
N PRO A 123 -13.92 14.46 -2.37
CA PRO A 123 -14.20 13.15 -1.79
C PRO A 123 -12.98 12.21 -1.71
N VAL A 124 -11.89 12.53 -2.42
CA VAL A 124 -10.71 11.65 -2.55
C VAL A 124 -9.44 12.27 -1.98
N THR A 125 -9.55 13.35 -1.21
CA THR A 125 -8.42 14.03 -0.56
C THR A 125 -8.77 14.46 0.86
N LYS A 126 -7.76 14.54 1.74
CA LYS A 126 -7.89 15.12 3.09
C LYS A 126 -8.11 16.64 3.05
N TRP A 127 -7.52 17.27 2.04
CA TRP A 127 -7.58 18.71 1.84
C TRP A 127 -7.27 19.05 0.39
N ASN A 128 -7.97 20.03 -0.15
CA ASN A 128 -7.65 20.58 -1.46
C ASN A 128 -7.91 22.08 -1.52
N LYS A 129 -7.17 22.76 -2.41
CA LYS A 129 -7.39 24.19 -2.64
C LYS A 129 -6.85 24.69 -3.97
N GLN A 130 -7.59 25.63 -4.58
CA GLN A 130 -7.10 26.46 -5.68
C GLN A 130 -6.29 27.66 -5.15
N ILE A 131 -5.14 27.92 -5.76
CA ILE A 131 -4.36 29.14 -5.52
C ILE A 131 -5.00 30.28 -6.32
N VAL A 132 -5.70 31.16 -5.62
CA VAL A 132 -6.40 32.32 -6.22
C VAL A 132 -5.61 33.62 -6.14
N ARG A 133 -4.47 33.62 -5.43
CA ARG A 133 -3.56 34.77 -5.30
C ARG A 133 -2.11 34.30 -5.19
N PRO A 134 -1.15 34.92 -5.89
CA PRO A 134 0.26 34.52 -5.84
C PRO A 134 0.87 34.46 -4.43
N SER A 135 0.58 35.46 -3.60
CA SER A 135 1.21 35.63 -2.28
C SER A 135 0.88 34.55 -1.26
N ILE A 136 -0.19 33.77 -1.47
CA ILE A 136 -0.59 32.69 -0.54
C ILE A 136 0.06 31.34 -0.87
N THR A 137 0.83 31.26 -1.95
CA THR A 137 1.47 30.01 -2.40
C THR A 137 2.28 29.31 -1.31
N PRO A 138 3.15 30.00 -0.53
CA PRO A 138 3.91 29.34 0.53
C PRO A 138 3.02 28.74 1.64
N GLU A 139 1.91 29.40 1.98
CA GLU A 139 0.95 28.91 2.98
C GLU A 139 0.19 27.68 2.48
N VAL A 140 -0.25 27.69 1.22
CA VAL A 140 -0.96 26.58 0.58
C VAL A 140 -0.06 25.35 0.51
N VAL A 141 1.17 25.50 0.03
CA VAL A 141 2.12 24.39 -0.10
C VAL A 141 2.48 23.83 1.28
N ARG A 142 2.87 24.67 2.25
CA ARG A 142 3.20 24.19 3.60
C ARG A 142 2.05 23.47 4.26
N LYS A 143 0.81 23.98 4.12
CA LYS A 143 -0.37 23.31 4.64
C LYS A 143 -0.63 21.97 3.94
N ALA A 144 -0.50 21.92 2.61
CA ALA A 144 -0.69 20.70 1.83
C ALA A 144 0.21 19.57 2.35
N PHE A 145 1.52 19.84 2.44
CA PHE A 145 2.50 18.84 2.89
C PHE A 145 2.30 18.45 4.36
N LYS A 146 2.02 19.42 5.24
CA LYS A 146 1.70 19.13 6.65
C LYS A 146 0.48 18.20 6.76
N VAL A 147 -0.61 18.49 6.05
CA VAL A 147 -1.85 17.70 6.11
C VAL A 147 -1.67 16.32 5.47
N ALA A 148 -0.99 16.23 4.34
CA ALA A 148 -0.73 14.97 3.65
C ALA A 148 0.06 13.99 4.53
N GLN A 149 1.01 14.48 5.31
CA GLN A 149 1.91 13.68 6.15
C GLN A 149 1.43 13.47 7.59
N SER A 150 0.53 14.31 8.10
CA SER A 150 -0.08 14.10 9.43
C SER A 150 -0.92 12.83 9.48
N GLU A 151 -0.81 12.07 10.57
CA GLU A 151 -1.58 10.84 10.79
C GLU A 151 -3.10 11.08 10.90
N LYS A 152 -3.95 10.25 10.28
CA LYS A 152 -3.62 9.25 9.24
C LYS A 152 -3.18 9.96 7.94
N PRO A 153 -2.03 9.62 7.31
CA PRO A 153 -1.57 10.30 6.10
C PRO A 153 -2.56 10.09 4.97
N GLY A 154 -2.45 10.88 3.90
CA GLY A 154 -3.35 10.74 2.76
C GLY A 154 -3.07 11.79 1.69
N ALA A 155 -3.92 11.79 0.67
CA ALA A 155 -3.73 12.68 -0.46
C ALA A 155 -4.26 14.09 -0.18
N VAL A 156 -3.60 15.09 -0.75
CA VAL A 156 -4.07 16.47 -0.86
C VAL A 156 -3.96 16.95 -2.29
N HIS A 157 -4.69 18.01 -2.64
CA HIS A 157 -4.69 18.55 -3.99
C HIS A 157 -4.51 20.07 -4.03
N ILE A 158 -3.65 20.54 -4.94
CA ILE A 158 -3.41 21.95 -5.22
C ILE A 158 -3.81 22.21 -6.68
N ASP A 159 -4.75 23.13 -6.88
CA ASP A 159 -5.16 23.59 -8.21
C ASP A 159 -4.53 24.94 -8.52
N LEU A 160 -3.82 25.07 -9.64
CA LEU A 160 -3.12 26.30 -10.04
C LEU A 160 -3.59 26.79 -11.41
N PRO A 161 -4.38 27.89 -11.47
CA PRO A 161 -4.73 28.54 -12.72
C PRO A 161 -3.50 29.09 -13.45
N GLU A 162 -3.43 28.89 -14.76
CA GLU A 162 -2.27 29.26 -15.59
C GLU A 162 -1.93 30.76 -15.50
N ASN A 163 -2.94 31.63 -15.39
CA ASN A 163 -2.76 33.07 -15.32
C ASN A 163 -2.21 33.49 -13.95
N ILE A 164 -2.61 32.78 -12.88
CA ILE A 164 -2.03 32.96 -11.55
C ILE A 164 -0.61 32.42 -11.51
N ALA A 165 -0.32 31.27 -12.15
CA ALA A 165 1.03 30.71 -12.27
C ALA A 165 2.03 31.71 -12.88
N ALA A 166 1.58 32.49 -13.87
CA ALA A 166 2.37 33.50 -14.58
C ALA A 166 2.58 34.82 -13.81
N MET A 167 1.72 35.13 -12.83
CA MET A 167 1.77 36.41 -12.10
C MET A 167 3.07 36.58 -11.31
N ARG A 168 3.59 37.82 -11.30
CA ARG A 168 4.75 38.21 -10.49
C ARG A 168 4.41 38.22 -9.00
N VAL A 169 5.37 37.80 -8.18
CA VAL A 169 5.21 37.71 -6.73
C VAL A 169 6.55 37.87 -6.00
N GLN A 170 6.47 38.40 -4.79
CA GLN A 170 7.54 38.34 -3.80
C GLN A 170 7.09 37.42 -2.67
N GLY A 171 7.94 36.49 -2.28
CA GLY A 171 7.65 35.53 -1.23
C GLY A 171 8.79 34.54 -1.08
N GLU A 172 8.84 33.87 0.07
CA GLU A 172 9.81 32.82 0.38
C GLU A 172 9.06 31.62 0.96
N PRO A 173 9.60 30.39 0.80
CA PRO A 173 9.03 29.21 1.43
C PRO A 173 8.87 29.37 2.95
N LEU A 174 7.81 28.79 3.50
CA LEU A 174 7.62 28.75 4.95
C LEU A 174 8.53 27.71 5.59
N LYS A 175 8.93 27.96 6.83
CA LYS A 175 9.70 27.01 7.63
C LYS A 175 8.90 25.72 7.85
N ILE A 176 9.59 24.59 7.76
CA ILE A 176 9.04 23.28 8.15
C ILE A 176 9.20 23.12 9.66
N ASP A 177 8.09 22.91 10.34
CA ASP A 177 8.06 22.62 11.78
C ASP A 177 8.19 21.11 12.03
N SER A 178 8.82 20.73 13.15
CA SER A 178 8.79 19.36 13.65
C SER A 178 7.44 19.04 14.28
N GLN A 179 6.93 17.82 14.08
CA GLN A 179 5.77 17.34 14.83
C GLN A 179 6.24 16.74 16.16
N GLU A 180 5.69 17.24 17.27
CA GLU A 180 5.91 16.68 18.59
C GLU A 180 5.16 15.35 18.74
N LYS A 181 5.75 14.40 19.49
CA LYS A 181 5.06 13.15 19.82
C LYS A 181 3.91 13.40 20.78
N THR A 182 2.81 12.67 20.58
CA THR A 182 1.71 12.58 21.55
C THR A 182 1.85 11.29 22.33
N TYR A 183 1.67 11.33 23.65
CA TYR A 183 1.77 10.15 24.51
C TYR A 183 0.40 9.74 25.04
N ALA A 184 0.15 8.42 25.09
CA ALA A 184 -1.07 7.88 25.66
C ALA A 184 -1.20 8.21 27.15
N SER A 185 -2.44 8.39 27.62
CA SER A 185 -2.69 8.73 29.02
C SER A 185 -2.23 7.62 29.96
N TYR A 186 -1.67 8.01 31.12
CA TYR A 186 -1.27 7.06 32.16
C TYR A 186 -2.40 6.10 32.57
N ARG A 187 -3.65 6.60 32.59
CA ARG A 187 -4.83 5.79 32.89
C ARG A 187 -5.06 4.72 31.81
N SER A 188 -5.02 5.10 30.54
CA SER A 188 -5.19 4.16 29.41
C SER A 188 -4.12 3.07 29.43
N LEU A 189 -2.86 3.45 29.64
CA LEU A 189 -1.73 2.51 29.71
C LEU A 189 -1.89 1.47 30.82
N ASN A 190 -2.31 1.89 32.02
CA ASN A 190 -2.56 0.96 33.14
C ASN A 190 -3.80 0.08 32.92
N MET A 191 -4.86 0.62 32.32
CA MET A 191 -6.05 -0.17 31.98
C MET A 191 -5.73 -1.25 30.93
N ALA A 192 -4.97 -0.89 29.90
CA ALA A 192 -4.49 -1.84 28.89
C ALA A 192 -3.60 -2.92 29.52
N ALA A 193 -2.60 -2.54 30.31
CA ALA A 193 -1.73 -3.49 31.02
C ALA A 193 -2.53 -4.45 31.91
N THR A 194 -3.51 -3.94 32.67
CA THR A 194 -4.36 -4.76 33.54
C THR A 194 -5.18 -5.78 32.74
N ALA A 195 -5.76 -5.38 31.60
CA ALA A 195 -6.52 -6.28 30.73
C ALA A 195 -5.61 -7.37 30.13
N ILE A 196 -4.41 -7.00 29.67
CA ILE A 196 -3.41 -7.93 29.12
C ILE A 196 -2.95 -8.96 30.17
N SER A 197 -2.68 -8.52 31.39
CA SER A 197 -2.29 -9.40 32.50
C SER A 197 -3.38 -10.39 32.87
N LYS A 198 -4.66 -10.02 32.71
CA LYS A 198 -5.81 -10.88 33.04
C LYS A 198 -6.15 -11.86 31.93
N ALA A 199 -5.95 -11.50 30.66
CA ALA A 199 -6.29 -12.34 29.51
C ALA A 199 -5.66 -13.74 29.60
N SER A 200 -6.38 -14.73 29.11
CA SER A 200 -5.90 -16.10 28.98
C SER A 200 -5.25 -16.29 27.61
N ASN A 201 -5.97 -15.91 26.54
CA ASN A 201 -5.58 -16.09 25.15
C ASN A 201 -5.57 -14.75 24.39
N PRO A 202 -4.68 -13.79 24.73
CA PRO A 202 -4.59 -12.56 23.96
C PRO A 202 -4.03 -12.82 22.56
N LEU A 203 -4.43 -11.98 21.61
CA LEU A 203 -3.92 -11.96 20.24
C LEU A 203 -3.65 -10.52 19.83
N ILE A 204 -2.50 -10.26 19.20
CA ILE A 204 -2.21 -8.97 18.57
C ILE A 204 -2.69 -8.98 17.13
N LEU A 205 -3.44 -7.94 16.76
CA LEU A 205 -3.78 -7.61 15.38
C LEU A 205 -2.99 -6.37 14.96
N ALA A 206 -1.95 -6.56 14.15
CA ALA A 206 -1.10 -5.48 13.65
C ALA A 206 -1.59 -4.96 12.29
N GLY A 207 -1.86 -3.65 12.20
CA GLY A 207 -2.23 -2.98 10.94
C GLY A 207 -1.14 -2.10 10.35
N ASN A 208 -1.47 -1.40 9.27
CA ASN A 208 -0.54 -0.51 8.57
C ASN A 208 -0.03 0.65 9.45
N GLY A 209 -0.80 1.10 10.43
CA GLY A 209 -0.36 2.15 11.36
C GLY A 209 0.89 1.77 12.14
N ALA A 210 1.08 0.48 12.45
CA ALA A 210 2.31 0.00 13.12
C ALA A 210 3.54 0.14 12.21
N ILE A 211 3.37 -0.08 10.91
CA ILE A 211 4.41 0.09 9.88
C ILE A 211 4.76 1.57 9.73
N ARG A 212 3.76 2.43 9.49
CA ARG A 212 3.97 3.88 9.30
C ARG A 212 4.56 4.57 10.53
N SER A 213 4.27 4.06 11.73
CA SER A 213 4.80 4.60 13.00
C SER A 213 6.18 4.04 13.36
N ASN A 214 6.80 3.21 12.50
CA ASN A 214 8.06 2.52 12.77
C ASN A 214 8.03 1.72 14.08
N ALA A 215 6.93 1.03 14.38
CA ALA A 215 6.70 0.33 15.64
C ALA A 215 7.07 -1.16 15.62
N SER A 216 7.63 -1.67 14.53
CA SER A 216 7.91 -3.11 14.34
C SER A 216 8.85 -3.68 15.42
N GLU A 217 9.90 -2.95 15.80
CA GLU A 217 10.83 -3.39 16.85
C GLU A 217 10.16 -3.44 18.23
N ALA A 218 9.49 -2.35 18.63
CA ALA A 218 8.77 -2.29 19.91
C ALA A 218 7.63 -3.32 19.97
N LEU A 219 6.94 -3.57 18.86
CA LEU A 219 5.92 -4.61 18.76
C LEU A 219 6.53 -6.01 18.91
N THR A 220 7.68 -6.27 18.30
CA THR A 220 8.38 -7.55 18.42
C THR A 220 8.84 -7.79 19.85
N GLU A 221 9.42 -6.78 20.51
CA GLU A 221 9.80 -6.84 21.93
C GLU A 221 8.58 -7.11 22.82
N PHE A 222 7.50 -6.34 22.63
CA PHE A 222 6.25 -6.47 23.36
C PHE A 222 5.64 -7.86 23.22
N ALA A 223 5.51 -8.36 21.99
CA ALA A 223 4.96 -9.68 21.70
C ALA A 223 5.81 -10.79 22.33
N THR A 224 7.14 -10.69 22.23
CA THR A 224 8.08 -11.68 22.76
C THR A 224 8.05 -11.73 24.28
N ALA A 225 8.17 -10.59 24.94
CA ALA A 225 8.25 -10.52 26.40
C ALA A 225 6.93 -10.95 27.08
N LEU A 226 5.79 -10.72 26.43
CA LEU A 226 4.48 -11.11 26.94
C LEU A 226 3.97 -12.46 26.38
N ASN A 227 4.74 -13.09 25.49
CA ASN A 227 4.42 -14.32 24.78
C ASN A 227 3.03 -14.27 24.10
N ILE A 228 2.78 -13.21 23.33
CA ILE A 228 1.51 -12.96 22.64
C ILE A 228 1.68 -13.12 21.13
N PRO A 229 0.89 -13.98 20.46
CA PRO A 229 0.95 -14.15 19.01
C PRO A 229 0.50 -12.90 18.26
N VAL A 230 1.03 -12.74 17.06
CA VAL A 230 0.78 -11.60 16.18
C VAL A 230 0.22 -12.09 14.85
N ALA A 231 -0.97 -11.62 14.50
CA ALA A 231 -1.49 -11.66 13.14
C ALA A 231 -1.44 -10.25 12.56
N ASN A 232 -1.06 -10.13 11.28
CA ASN A 232 -1.01 -8.84 10.59
C ASN A 232 -2.11 -8.75 9.53
N THR A 233 -2.62 -7.54 9.26
CA THR A 233 -3.42 -7.27 8.06
C THR A 233 -2.55 -7.37 6.79
N PHE A 234 -3.15 -7.18 5.61
CA PHE A 234 -2.40 -7.19 4.34
C PHE A 234 -1.33 -6.10 4.30
N MET A 235 -1.65 -4.91 4.79
CA MET A 235 -0.74 -3.77 4.78
C MET A 235 0.15 -3.72 6.05
N GLY A 236 -0.19 -4.48 7.10
CA GLY A 236 0.65 -4.66 8.29
C GLY A 236 1.75 -5.71 8.13
N LYS A 237 2.00 -6.23 6.91
CA LYS A 237 3.07 -7.20 6.66
C LYS A 237 4.44 -6.64 7.05
N GLY A 238 5.26 -7.46 7.70
CA GLY A 238 6.56 -7.05 8.23
C GLY A 238 6.50 -6.33 9.59
N ALA A 239 5.32 -6.22 10.22
CA ALA A 239 5.19 -5.67 11.58
C ALA A 239 5.90 -6.53 12.64
N ILE A 240 6.13 -7.79 12.33
CA ILE A 240 7.04 -8.70 13.04
C ILE A 240 7.72 -9.58 11.97
N PRO A 241 8.98 -10.01 12.14
CA PRO A 241 9.61 -10.92 11.19
C PRO A 241 8.76 -12.19 11.01
N TYR A 242 8.47 -12.59 9.78
CA TYR A 242 7.60 -13.75 9.54
C TYR A 242 8.18 -15.08 10.05
N THR A 243 9.49 -15.14 10.23
CA THR A 243 10.23 -16.24 10.83
C THR A 243 10.09 -16.30 12.35
N HIS A 244 9.57 -15.25 12.99
CA HIS A 244 9.38 -15.20 14.43
C HIS A 244 8.39 -16.28 14.89
N PRO A 245 8.65 -17.01 16.00
CA PRO A 245 7.78 -18.09 16.47
C PRO A 245 6.34 -17.65 16.77
N LEU A 246 6.14 -16.38 17.13
CA LEU A 246 4.82 -15.81 17.43
C LEU A 246 4.10 -15.21 16.22
N ALA A 247 4.71 -15.21 15.03
CA ALA A 247 4.08 -14.68 13.82
C ALA A 247 3.08 -15.68 13.23
N LEU A 248 1.79 -15.40 13.34
CA LEU A 248 0.71 -16.17 12.71
C LEU A 248 0.49 -15.75 11.24
N TRP A 249 1.23 -14.76 10.75
CA TRP A 249 1.11 -14.18 9.42
C TRP A 249 -0.21 -13.45 9.19
N THR A 250 -0.80 -13.59 8.01
CA THR A 250 -1.72 -12.58 7.48
C THR A 250 -3.18 -12.96 7.63
N VAL A 251 -3.95 -12.05 8.25
CA VAL A 251 -5.41 -12.05 8.27
C VAL A 251 -5.94 -10.96 7.32
N GLY A 252 -7.20 -11.06 6.90
CA GLY A 252 -7.83 -10.08 6.00
C GLY A 252 -8.60 -10.71 4.84
N LEU A 253 -8.44 -12.02 4.64
CA LEU A 253 -9.20 -12.76 3.64
C LEU A 253 -10.70 -12.66 3.96
N GLN A 254 -11.55 -12.56 2.93
CA GLN A 254 -13.01 -12.46 3.11
C GLN A 254 -13.66 -13.80 3.50
N GLN A 255 -12.87 -14.88 3.54
CA GLN A 255 -13.26 -16.25 3.89
C GLN A 255 -12.50 -16.68 5.16
N ARG A 256 -13.02 -17.68 5.89
CA ARG A 256 -12.34 -18.26 7.06
C ARG A 256 -11.04 -18.92 6.61
N ASP A 257 -9.99 -18.75 7.41
CA ASP A 257 -8.69 -19.38 7.22
C ASP A 257 -8.20 -19.93 8.56
N ILE A 258 -7.16 -20.74 8.57
CA ILE A 258 -6.62 -21.37 9.79
C ILE A 258 -6.30 -20.29 10.84
N ILE A 259 -5.77 -19.14 10.41
CA ILE A 259 -5.47 -17.98 11.27
C ILE A 259 -6.74 -17.44 11.98
N THR A 260 -7.93 -17.56 11.37
CA THR A 260 -9.20 -17.13 11.98
C THR A 260 -9.48 -17.87 13.29
N CYS A 261 -9.00 -19.10 13.45
CA CYS A 261 -9.12 -19.85 14.70
C CYS A 261 -8.46 -19.15 15.89
N ALA A 262 -7.40 -18.36 15.68
CA ALA A 262 -6.79 -17.54 16.72
C ALA A 262 -7.77 -16.49 17.23
N PHE A 263 -8.47 -15.80 16.33
CA PHE A 263 -9.46 -14.78 16.67
C PHE A 263 -10.65 -15.37 17.40
N GLU A 264 -11.17 -16.51 16.91
CA GLU A 264 -12.31 -17.20 17.52
C GLU A 264 -12.04 -17.54 19.00
N ARG A 265 -10.83 -18.01 19.31
CA ARG A 265 -10.40 -18.41 20.67
C ARG A 265 -9.88 -17.28 21.54
N SER A 266 -9.60 -16.13 20.94
CA SER A 266 -9.05 -14.99 21.66
C SER A 266 -10.11 -14.37 22.57
N ASP A 267 -9.73 -14.14 23.84
CA ASP A 267 -10.52 -13.41 24.83
C ASP A 267 -10.18 -11.91 24.86
N LEU A 268 -9.01 -11.54 24.31
CA LEU A 268 -8.55 -10.15 24.20
C LEU A 268 -7.83 -9.90 22.87
N ILE A 269 -8.32 -8.96 22.08
CA ILE A 269 -7.63 -8.47 20.88
C ILE A 269 -6.87 -7.19 21.21
N ILE A 270 -5.57 -7.17 20.92
CA ILE A 270 -4.71 -5.99 21.03
C ILE A 270 -4.49 -5.47 19.61
N ALA A 271 -5.28 -4.48 19.22
CA ALA A 271 -5.23 -3.89 17.88
C ALA A 271 -4.17 -2.78 17.85
N VAL A 272 -3.08 -3.01 17.13
CA VAL A 272 -1.90 -2.12 17.10
C VAL A 272 -1.79 -1.48 15.72
N GLY A 273 -2.02 -0.17 15.65
CA GLY A 273 -2.02 0.58 14.40
C GLY A 273 -3.03 0.06 13.37
N TYR A 274 -4.11 -0.55 13.84
CA TYR A 274 -5.11 -1.21 13.01
C TYR A 274 -6.17 -0.23 12.50
N ASP A 275 -6.45 -0.31 11.20
CA ASP A 275 -7.53 0.42 10.54
C ASP A 275 -8.61 -0.55 10.03
N LEU A 276 -9.88 -0.18 10.24
CA LEU A 276 -11.06 -0.95 9.83
C LEU A 276 -11.12 -1.16 8.31
N ILE A 277 -10.52 -0.26 7.53
CA ILE A 277 -10.47 -0.38 6.07
C ILE A 277 -9.66 -1.60 5.63
N GLU A 278 -8.68 -2.03 6.43
CA GLU A 278 -7.78 -3.13 6.08
C GLU A 278 -8.45 -4.50 6.22
N TYR A 279 -9.32 -4.62 7.23
CA TYR A 279 -10.10 -5.83 7.47
C TYR A 279 -11.31 -5.47 8.34
N SER A 280 -12.53 -5.81 7.93
CA SER A 280 -13.72 -5.42 8.70
C SER A 280 -13.80 -6.17 10.04
N PRO A 281 -14.03 -5.47 11.18
CA PRO A 281 -14.29 -6.09 12.48
C PRO A 281 -15.41 -7.12 12.49
N LYS A 282 -16.43 -6.95 11.63
CA LYS A 282 -17.52 -7.92 11.47
C LYS A 282 -17.06 -9.32 11.05
N ARG A 283 -15.85 -9.45 10.49
CA ARG A 283 -15.30 -10.73 10.06
C ARG A 283 -14.63 -11.52 11.18
N TRP A 284 -14.22 -10.85 12.26
CA TRP A 284 -13.48 -11.48 13.37
C TRP A 284 -14.10 -11.25 14.76
N ASN A 285 -15.02 -10.30 14.88
CA ASN A 285 -15.83 -9.99 16.07
C ASN A 285 -17.30 -9.66 15.69
N PRO A 286 -18.00 -10.55 14.96
CA PRO A 286 -19.33 -10.26 14.39
C PRO A 286 -20.39 -9.87 15.44
N ASP A 287 -20.28 -10.39 16.65
CA ASP A 287 -21.19 -10.16 17.78
C ASP A 287 -20.75 -9.01 18.70
N GLY A 288 -19.59 -8.41 18.45
CA GLY A 288 -19.05 -7.33 19.28
C GLY A 288 -18.65 -7.77 20.69
N SER A 289 -18.49 -9.08 20.94
CA SER A 289 -18.32 -9.61 22.30
C SER A 289 -16.87 -9.62 22.80
N LYS A 290 -15.89 -9.54 21.90
CA LYS A 290 -14.47 -9.59 22.25
C LYS A 290 -14.01 -8.31 22.95
N GLN A 291 -13.18 -8.47 23.99
CA GLN A 291 -12.48 -7.32 24.57
C GLN A 291 -11.40 -6.83 23.60
N ILE A 292 -11.34 -5.51 23.40
CA ILE A 292 -10.41 -4.89 22.46
C ILE A 292 -9.60 -3.80 23.17
N ILE A 293 -8.28 -3.83 23.03
CA ILE A 293 -7.39 -2.70 23.31
C ILE A 293 -7.02 -2.10 21.98
N HIS A 294 -7.27 -0.82 21.79
CA HIS A 294 -6.79 -0.09 20.62
C HIS A 294 -5.53 0.70 20.99
N ILE A 295 -4.44 0.47 20.26
CA ILE A 295 -3.18 1.21 20.38
C ILE A 295 -2.93 1.87 19.02
N GLY A 296 -2.94 3.20 18.97
CA GLY A 296 -2.83 3.94 17.72
C GLY A 296 -2.53 5.41 17.94
N ILE A 297 -2.09 6.11 16.90
CA ILE A 297 -1.84 7.57 16.97
C ILE A 297 -3.15 8.36 16.97
N SER A 298 -4.20 7.82 16.34
CA SER A 298 -5.54 8.38 16.33
C SER A 298 -6.50 7.52 17.16
N PRO A 299 -7.59 8.09 17.69
CA PRO A 299 -8.67 7.31 18.29
C PRO A 299 -9.26 6.28 17.32
N ALA A 300 -9.86 5.23 17.88
CA ALA A 300 -10.54 4.21 17.10
C ALA A 300 -11.78 4.78 16.37
N GLU A 301 -12.05 4.24 15.19
CA GLU A 301 -13.33 4.48 14.51
C GLU A 301 -14.47 3.71 15.20
N ILE A 302 -15.70 4.23 15.09
CA ILE A 302 -16.88 3.67 15.73
C ILE A 302 -17.50 2.58 14.83
N ASP A 303 -17.54 1.34 15.32
CA ASP A 303 -18.27 0.22 14.69
C ASP A 303 -18.85 -0.73 15.75
N SER A 304 -20.01 -1.33 15.49
CA SER A 304 -20.67 -2.24 16.44
C SER A 304 -19.87 -3.51 16.75
N SER A 305 -18.94 -3.88 15.86
CA SER A 305 -18.03 -5.02 16.01
C SER A 305 -16.63 -4.59 16.46
N TYR A 306 -16.41 -3.30 16.73
CA TYR A 306 -15.15 -2.76 17.23
C TYR A 306 -15.41 -1.76 18.36
N ILE A 307 -15.55 -2.30 19.57
CA ILE A 307 -15.86 -1.53 20.78
C ILE A 307 -14.65 -1.63 21.71
N PRO A 308 -13.69 -0.68 21.67
CA PRO A 308 -12.52 -0.72 22.54
C PRO A 308 -12.92 -0.66 24.03
N LEU A 309 -12.37 -1.58 24.82
CA LEU A 309 -12.37 -1.49 26.27
C LEU A 309 -11.52 -0.31 26.75
N VAL A 310 -10.41 -0.06 26.04
CA VAL A 310 -9.49 1.06 26.27
C VAL A 310 -8.80 1.44 24.97
N GLU A 311 -8.58 2.74 24.82
CA GLU A 311 -7.78 3.33 23.75
C GLU A 311 -6.52 3.97 24.34
N ALA A 312 -5.36 3.49 23.90
CA ALA A 312 -4.06 4.09 24.13
C ALA A 312 -3.69 4.93 22.89
N VAL A 313 -4.13 6.20 22.90
CA VAL A 313 -3.95 7.13 21.78
C VAL A 313 -2.64 7.91 21.96
N GLY A 314 -1.67 7.65 21.09
CA GLY A 314 -0.33 8.26 21.11
C GLY A 314 0.66 7.50 20.25
N ASP A 315 1.94 7.81 20.39
CA ASP A 315 3.03 7.07 19.76
C ASP A 315 2.92 5.57 20.12
N ILE A 316 2.89 4.72 19.08
CA ILE A 316 2.61 3.30 19.22
C ILE A 316 3.77 2.60 19.95
N SER A 317 5.01 2.89 19.58
CA SER A 317 6.20 2.28 20.19
C SER A 317 6.28 2.62 21.67
N ASP A 318 6.13 3.90 22.00
CA ASP A 318 6.14 4.36 23.39
C ASP A 318 5.00 3.72 24.20
N SER A 319 3.80 3.63 23.61
CA SER A 319 2.64 2.99 24.25
C SER A 319 2.86 1.50 24.52
N LEU A 320 3.41 0.75 23.56
CA LEU A 320 3.73 -0.67 23.71
C LEU A 320 4.76 -0.88 24.83
N LEU A 321 5.87 -0.15 24.81
CA LEU A 321 6.94 -0.27 25.80
C LEU A 321 6.49 0.14 27.20
N ASP A 322 5.61 1.13 27.32
CA ASP A 322 5.08 1.51 28.62
C ASP A 322 4.05 0.50 29.15
N ILE A 323 3.19 -0.06 28.31
CA ILE A 323 2.31 -1.16 28.71
C ILE A 323 3.14 -2.36 29.14
N LEU A 324 4.23 -2.69 28.42
CA LEU A 324 5.12 -3.80 28.74
C LEU A 324 5.67 -3.72 30.18
N LYS A 325 6.09 -2.53 30.63
CA LYS A 325 6.61 -2.30 31.99
C LYS A 325 5.57 -2.56 33.11
N ARG A 326 4.28 -2.58 32.76
CA ARG A 326 3.14 -2.61 33.70
C ARG A 326 2.36 -3.92 33.62
N ALA A 327 2.45 -4.63 32.50
CA ALA A 327 1.77 -5.90 32.27
C ALA A 327 2.61 -7.05 32.84
N ASP A 328 1.94 -8.10 33.32
CA ASP A 328 2.57 -9.32 33.81
C ASP A 328 1.77 -10.53 33.32
N ARG A 329 2.46 -11.41 32.59
CA ARG A 329 1.94 -12.66 32.06
C ARG A 329 2.80 -13.87 32.47
N GLN A 330 3.62 -13.75 33.51
CA GLN A 330 4.46 -14.86 33.98
C GLN A 330 3.60 -16.12 34.25
N GLY A 331 4.07 -17.26 33.74
CA GLY A 331 3.40 -18.55 33.90
C GLY A 331 2.17 -18.78 33.01
N LYS A 332 1.82 -17.85 32.12
CA LYS A 332 0.73 -18.04 31.15
C LYS A 332 1.26 -18.53 29.81
N GLU A 333 1.02 -19.80 29.49
CA GLU A 333 1.32 -20.36 28.16
C GLU A 333 0.26 -19.95 27.13
N ASN A 334 0.66 -19.82 25.86
CA ASN A 334 -0.26 -19.66 24.74
C ASN A 334 -0.20 -20.90 23.82
N ARG A 335 -0.84 -21.99 24.29
CA ARG A 335 -0.84 -23.28 23.59
C ARG A 335 -1.56 -23.22 22.25
N VAL A 336 -2.64 -22.44 22.18
CA VAL A 336 -3.42 -22.23 20.96
C VAL A 336 -2.53 -21.68 19.85
N ALA A 337 -1.69 -20.68 20.15
CA ALA A 337 -0.82 -20.08 19.16
C ALA A 337 0.31 -21.00 18.69
N THR A 338 0.86 -21.82 19.59
CA THR A 338 1.98 -22.72 19.26
C THR A 338 1.53 -23.84 18.33
N GLY A 339 0.40 -24.50 18.64
CA GLY A 339 -0.17 -25.53 17.76
C GLY A 339 -0.60 -24.96 16.41
N LEU A 340 -1.29 -23.81 16.44
CA LEU A 340 -1.74 -23.13 15.23
C LEU A 340 -0.59 -22.71 14.33
N ARG A 341 0.51 -22.18 14.89
CA ARG A 341 1.68 -21.78 14.11
C ARG A 341 2.27 -22.94 13.29
N ALA A 342 2.34 -24.13 13.89
CA ALA A 342 2.86 -25.33 13.24
C ALA A 342 1.96 -25.79 12.08
N GLU A 343 0.62 -25.73 12.27
CA GLU A 343 -0.35 -26.05 11.22
C GLU A 343 -0.25 -25.09 10.03
N ILE A 344 -0.25 -23.78 10.29
CA ILE A 344 -0.09 -22.74 9.25
C ILE A 344 1.22 -22.97 8.47
N ARG A 345 2.32 -23.28 9.15
CA ARG A 345 3.61 -23.53 8.48
C ARG A 345 3.57 -24.77 7.60
N THR A 346 2.96 -25.86 8.10
CA THR A 346 2.82 -27.12 7.35
C THR A 346 2.02 -26.89 6.07
N GLU A 347 0.95 -26.11 6.12
CA GLU A 347 0.16 -25.79 4.94
C GLU A 347 0.95 -24.94 3.92
N TYR A 348 1.71 -23.95 4.41
CA TYR A 348 2.57 -23.12 3.56
C TYR A 348 3.64 -23.93 2.83
N GLU A 349 4.28 -24.88 3.53
CA GLU A 349 5.35 -25.72 2.98
C GLU A 349 4.82 -26.87 2.10
N TYR A 350 3.51 -27.19 2.16
CA TYR A 350 2.90 -28.31 1.45
C TYR A 350 3.16 -28.27 -0.06
N TYR A 351 3.11 -27.07 -0.66
CA TYR A 351 3.28 -26.88 -2.09
C TYR A 351 4.73 -26.60 -2.50
N ALA A 352 5.70 -26.63 -1.59
CA ALA A 352 7.10 -26.27 -1.89
C ALA A 352 7.72 -27.09 -3.03
N ASN A 353 7.35 -28.37 -3.14
CA ASN A 353 7.84 -29.30 -4.16
C ASN A 353 6.77 -29.66 -5.20
N ASP A 354 5.72 -28.84 -5.37
CA ASP A 354 4.70 -29.07 -6.38
C ASP A 354 5.27 -28.80 -7.79
N GLU A 355 5.09 -29.77 -8.70
CA GLU A 355 5.58 -29.72 -10.08
C GLU A 355 4.44 -29.50 -11.11
N GLY A 356 3.23 -29.18 -10.64
CA GLY A 356 2.06 -29.01 -11.51
C GLY A 356 2.17 -27.81 -12.46
N PHE A 357 1.57 -27.96 -13.65
CA PHE A 357 1.50 -26.90 -14.66
C PHE A 357 0.09 -26.82 -15.30
N PRO A 358 -0.52 -25.63 -15.50
CA PRO A 358 -0.08 -24.30 -15.05
C PRO A 358 0.22 -24.23 -13.55
N ILE A 359 1.11 -23.31 -13.14
CA ILE A 359 1.65 -23.31 -11.77
C ILE A 359 0.56 -22.93 -10.78
N LYS A 360 0.45 -23.63 -9.65
CA LYS A 360 -0.45 -23.25 -8.57
C LYS A 360 0.02 -21.95 -7.89
N PRO A 361 -0.87 -21.03 -7.53
CA PRO A 361 -0.48 -19.76 -6.93
C PRO A 361 0.36 -19.91 -5.64
N GLN A 362 0.12 -20.96 -4.84
CA GLN A 362 0.92 -21.25 -3.64
C GLN A 362 2.39 -21.55 -3.98
N LYS A 363 2.63 -22.43 -4.96
CA LYS A 363 3.99 -22.79 -5.43
C LYS A 363 4.69 -21.59 -6.05
N LEU A 364 3.99 -20.84 -6.90
CA LEU A 364 4.52 -19.65 -7.55
C LEU A 364 5.03 -18.63 -6.52
N ILE A 365 4.24 -18.36 -5.49
CA ILE A 365 4.59 -17.38 -4.44
C ILE A 365 5.67 -17.93 -3.50
N TYR A 366 5.64 -19.23 -3.20
CA TYR A 366 6.69 -19.88 -2.42
C TYR A 366 8.06 -19.69 -3.10
N ASP A 367 8.14 -19.95 -4.40
CA ASP A 367 9.37 -19.82 -5.19
C ASP A 367 9.81 -18.36 -5.33
N LEU A 368 8.86 -17.44 -5.56
CA LEU A 368 9.16 -16.00 -5.53
C LEU A 368 9.82 -15.62 -4.20
N ARG A 369 9.28 -16.07 -3.06
CA ARG A 369 9.88 -15.76 -1.76
C ARG A 369 11.29 -16.36 -1.63
N GLN A 370 11.59 -17.53 -2.18
CA GLN A 370 12.94 -18.12 -2.09
C GLN A 370 14.02 -17.30 -2.80
N VAL A 371 13.65 -16.59 -3.87
CA VAL A 371 14.62 -15.81 -4.69
C VAL A 371 14.81 -14.37 -4.17
N MET A 372 13.83 -13.88 -3.40
CA MET A 372 13.85 -12.53 -2.81
C MET A 372 14.67 -12.49 -1.51
N GLY A 373 15.49 -11.45 -1.34
CA GLY A 373 16.14 -11.15 -0.07
C GLY A 373 15.15 -10.63 0.99
N PRO A 374 15.55 -10.60 2.28
CA PRO A 374 14.69 -10.11 3.37
C PRO A 374 14.31 -8.62 3.23
N GLU A 375 15.14 -7.85 2.53
CA GLU A 375 14.99 -6.41 2.34
C GLU A 375 14.44 -6.03 0.96
N ASP A 376 14.31 -6.99 0.04
CA ASP A 376 13.83 -6.76 -1.31
C ASP A 376 12.32 -6.47 -1.31
N VAL A 377 11.84 -5.73 -2.31
CA VAL A 377 10.47 -5.20 -2.30
C VAL A 377 9.61 -5.89 -3.33
N VAL A 378 8.44 -6.36 -2.90
CA VAL A 378 7.36 -6.82 -3.78
C VAL A 378 6.20 -5.83 -3.73
N ILE A 379 5.64 -5.53 -4.89
CA ILE A 379 4.44 -4.71 -5.01
C ILE A 379 3.37 -5.55 -5.69
N SER A 380 2.32 -5.87 -4.96
CA SER A 380 1.18 -6.62 -5.49
C SER A 380 0.19 -5.66 -6.12
N ASP A 381 -0.21 -5.99 -7.34
CA ASP A 381 -1.38 -5.42 -7.98
C ASP A 381 -2.67 -6.00 -7.34
N VAL A 382 -3.82 -5.75 -7.98
CA VAL A 382 -5.14 -6.15 -7.48
C VAL A 382 -5.77 -7.19 -8.39
N GLY A 383 -6.20 -8.30 -7.80
CA GLY A 383 -6.81 -9.43 -8.51
C GLY A 383 -6.84 -10.67 -7.64
N ALA A 384 -6.99 -11.86 -8.24
CA ALA A 384 -6.94 -13.11 -7.49
C ALA A 384 -5.54 -13.32 -6.90
N HIS A 385 -4.48 -13.03 -7.67
CA HIS A 385 -3.10 -13.03 -7.20
C HIS A 385 -2.91 -12.20 -5.92
N LYS A 386 -3.59 -11.06 -5.76
CA LYS A 386 -3.54 -10.25 -4.53
C LYS A 386 -3.90 -11.05 -3.29
N MET A 387 -4.96 -11.85 -3.37
CA MET A 387 -5.43 -12.67 -2.24
C MET A 387 -4.39 -13.74 -1.89
N TRP A 388 -3.78 -14.35 -2.91
CA TRP A 388 -2.71 -15.33 -2.73
C TRP A 388 -1.42 -14.71 -2.19
N MET A 389 -1.01 -13.55 -2.71
CA MET A 389 0.12 -12.75 -2.22
C MET A 389 -0.08 -12.35 -0.76
N ALA A 390 -1.28 -11.86 -0.43
CA ALA A 390 -1.65 -11.56 0.94
C ALA A 390 -1.54 -12.79 1.84
N ARG A 391 -1.96 -13.97 1.40
CA ARG A 391 -1.92 -15.18 2.20
C ARG A 391 -0.52 -15.83 2.33
N HIS A 392 0.27 -15.88 1.26
CA HIS A 392 1.49 -16.71 1.17
C HIS A 392 2.80 -15.95 1.01
N TYR A 393 2.80 -14.66 0.63
CA TYR A 393 4.03 -13.88 0.60
C TYR A 393 4.30 -13.28 1.98
N HIS A 394 5.39 -13.69 2.61
CA HIS A 394 5.72 -13.31 3.98
C HIS A 394 6.96 -12.42 4.03
N CYS A 395 6.99 -11.49 4.99
CA CYS A 395 7.96 -10.41 5.05
C CYS A 395 8.78 -10.47 6.34
N ASP A 396 10.10 -10.29 6.22
CA ASP A 396 10.98 -10.16 7.39
C ASP A 396 10.98 -8.73 7.95
N SER A 397 10.89 -7.75 7.06
CA SER A 397 10.99 -6.33 7.39
C SER A 397 9.75 -5.55 6.93
N PRO A 398 9.40 -4.43 7.60
CA PRO A 398 8.38 -3.49 7.13
C PRO A 398 8.64 -3.01 5.69
N ASN A 399 7.59 -2.62 4.97
CA ASN A 399 7.69 -2.00 3.63
C ASN A 399 8.41 -2.87 2.56
N THR A 400 8.41 -4.19 2.71
CA THR A 400 8.96 -5.15 1.72
C THR A 400 7.89 -5.89 0.92
N CYS A 401 6.61 -5.75 1.29
CA CYS A 401 5.46 -6.17 0.47
C CYS A 401 4.37 -5.10 0.57
N LEU A 402 4.12 -4.42 -0.55
CA LEU A 402 3.09 -3.40 -0.66
C LEU A 402 1.88 -3.98 -1.38
N ILE A 403 0.70 -3.85 -0.76
CA ILE A 403 -0.58 -4.34 -1.29
C ILE A 403 -1.60 -3.20 -1.20
N SER A 404 -2.19 -2.78 -2.32
CA SER A 404 -3.33 -1.87 -2.29
C SER A 404 -4.56 -2.58 -1.73
N ASN A 405 -5.09 -2.07 -0.62
CA ASN A 405 -6.15 -2.78 0.11
C ASN A 405 -7.31 -1.93 0.62
N GLY A 406 -7.10 -0.63 0.84
CA GLY A 406 -8.17 0.28 1.20
C GLY A 406 -9.05 0.61 0.00
N PHE A 407 -8.45 1.07 -1.10
CA PHE A 407 -9.18 1.28 -2.36
C PHE A 407 -9.11 0.08 -3.30
N ALA A 408 -8.00 -0.65 -3.28
CA ALA A 408 -7.74 -1.79 -4.15
C ALA A 408 -7.82 -1.43 -5.64
N ALA A 409 -7.09 -0.39 -6.07
CA ALA A 409 -6.98 -0.04 -7.48
C ALA A 409 -6.06 -1.00 -8.25
N MET A 410 -6.53 -1.46 -9.41
CA MET A 410 -5.73 -2.26 -10.34
C MET A 410 -4.75 -1.38 -11.12
N GLY A 411 -3.60 -1.95 -11.48
CA GLY A 411 -2.55 -1.29 -12.27
C GLY A 411 -1.51 -0.52 -11.46
N ILE A 412 -1.50 -0.63 -10.13
CA ILE A 412 -0.56 0.08 -9.25
C ILE A 412 0.87 -0.50 -9.27
N ALA A 413 1.03 -1.80 -9.57
CA ALA A 413 2.30 -2.48 -9.29
C ALA A 413 3.47 -2.03 -10.17
N ILE A 414 3.25 -1.84 -11.48
CA ILE A 414 4.29 -1.39 -12.42
C ILE A 414 4.73 0.05 -12.10
N PRO A 415 3.83 1.05 -11.99
CA PRO A 415 4.23 2.38 -11.55
C PRO A 415 4.88 2.37 -10.17
N GLY A 416 4.33 1.61 -9.23
CA GLY A 416 4.90 1.44 -7.90
C GLY A 416 6.34 0.93 -7.92
N ALA A 417 6.68 0.00 -8.81
CA ALA A 417 8.02 -0.57 -8.89
C ALA A 417 9.05 0.44 -9.39
N ILE A 418 8.65 1.36 -10.26
CA ILE A 418 9.48 2.50 -10.67
C ILE A 418 9.80 3.37 -9.44
N ALA A 419 8.78 3.75 -8.67
CA ALA A 419 8.98 4.53 -7.45
C ALA A 419 9.85 3.80 -6.42
N ALA A 420 9.61 2.51 -6.19
CA ALA A 420 10.40 1.72 -5.26
C ALA A 420 11.87 1.59 -5.69
N LYS A 421 12.14 1.49 -6.99
CA LYS A 421 13.52 1.45 -7.51
C LYS A 421 14.22 2.80 -7.42
N LEU A 422 13.50 3.92 -7.56
CA LEU A 422 14.03 5.26 -7.29
C LEU A 422 14.40 5.45 -5.82
N VAL A 423 13.55 4.95 -4.90
CA VAL A 423 13.81 5.00 -3.45
C VAL A 423 14.94 4.04 -3.04
N TYR A 424 15.00 2.86 -3.66
CA TYR A 424 15.97 1.81 -3.34
C TYR A 424 16.70 1.26 -4.59
N PRO A 425 17.68 1.99 -5.13
CA PRO A 425 18.35 1.61 -6.38
C PRO A 425 19.02 0.23 -6.34
N ASN A 426 19.52 -0.17 -5.16
CA ASN A 426 20.28 -1.41 -4.98
C ASN A 426 19.43 -2.62 -4.57
N LYS A 427 18.15 -2.43 -4.22
CA LYS A 427 17.26 -3.53 -3.83
C LYS A 427 16.67 -4.19 -5.08
N LYS A 428 16.37 -5.49 -4.99
CA LYS A 428 15.57 -6.15 -6.01
C LYS A 428 14.11 -5.75 -5.81
N ILE A 429 13.44 -5.47 -6.92
CA ILE A 429 12.05 -5.04 -6.94
C ILE A 429 11.26 -5.96 -7.87
N VAL A 430 10.13 -6.48 -7.40
CA VAL A 430 9.20 -7.28 -8.22
C VAL A 430 7.81 -6.69 -8.16
N ALA A 431 7.27 -6.30 -9.33
CA ALA A 431 5.87 -6.00 -9.52
C ALA A 431 5.12 -7.31 -9.82
N VAL A 432 4.22 -7.73 -8.94
CA VAL A 432 3.37 -8.91 -9.14
C VAL A 432 2.01 -8.47 -9.64
N THR A 433 1.62 -8.93 -10.82
CA THR A 433 0.36 -8.51 -11.47
C THR A 433 -0.47 -9.70 -11.90
N GLY A 434 -1.77 -9.47 -12.12
CA GLY A 434 -2.54 -10.29 -13.06
C GLY A 434 -2.34 -9.76 -14.48
N ASP A 435 -2.77 -10.51 -15.48
CA ASP A 435 -2.75 -10.08 -16.89
C ASP A 435 -3.66 -8.87 -17.17
N GLY A 436 -4.84 -8.81 -16.56
CA GLY A 436 -5.75 -7.66 -16.66
C GLY A 436 -5.16 -6.39 -16.04
N GLY A 437 -4.58 -6.49 -14.84
CA GLY A 437 -3.93 -5.37 -14.15
C GLY A 437 -2.66 -4.90 -14.86
N PHE A 438 -1.87 -5.84 -15.40
CA PHE A 438 -0.70 -5.54 -16.24
C PHE A 438 -1.08 -4.58 -17.38
N MET A 439 -2.16 -4.90 -18.11
CA MET A 439 -2.60 -4.11 -19.27
C MET A 439 -3.12 -2.70 -18.93
N MET A 440 -3.36 -2.37 -17.66
CA MET A 440 -3.84 -1.03 -17.27
C MET A 440 -2.73 0.02 -17.21
N ASN A 441 -1.50 -0.37 -16.83
CA ASN A 441 -0.35 0.55 -16.75
C ASN A 441 0.95 -0.01 -17.36
N CYS A 442 0.87 -1.00 -18.25
CA CYS A 442 2.04 -1.56 -18.95
C CYS A 442 2.84 -0.52 -19.75
N GLN A 443 2.22 0.58 -20.17
CA GLN A 443 2.90 1.70 -20.84
C GLN A 443 4.01 2.32 -19.98
N GLU A 444 3.93 2.23 -18.65
CA GLU A 444 4.96 2.76 -17.76
C GLU A 444 6.24 1.90 -17.76
N LEU A 445 6.23 0.70 -18.36
CA LEU A 445 7.48 -0.03 -18.59
C LEU A 445 8.43 0.73 -19.53
N GLU A 446 7.90 1.54 -20.45
CA GLU A 446 8.74 2.47 -21.22
C GLU A 446 9.33 3.56 -20.32
N THR A 447 8.53 4.13 -19.40
CA THR A 447 9.02 5.07 -18.39
C THR A 447 10.16 4.44 -17.59
N ALA A 448 10.00 3.20 -17.12
CA ALA A 448 11.00 2.46 -16.36
C ALA A 448 12.33 2.33 -17.12
N LEU A 449 12.27 1.94 -18.39
CA LEU A 449 13.46 1.84 -19.25
C LEU A 449 14.13 3.19 -19.42
N ARG A 450 13.36 4.24 -19.74
CA ARG A 450 13.88 5.59 -20.00
C ARG A 450 14.53 6.22 -18.78
N VAL A 451 13.99 5.99 -17.58
CA VAL A 451 14.54 6.54 -16.33
C VAL A 451 15.61 5.64 -15.69
N GLY A 452 15.82 4.43 -16.23
CA GLY A 452 16.84 3.51 -15.75
C GLY A 452 16.48 2.81 -14.43
N THR A 453 15.23 2.36 -14.27
CA THR A 453 14.74 1.63 -13.10
C THR A 453 14.49 0.16 -13.42
N PRO A 454 15.52 -0.71 -13.45
CA PRO A 454 15.32 -2.13 -13.72
C PRO A 454 14.62 -2.83 -12.56
N PHE A 455 13.52 -3.52 -12.87
CA PHE A 455 12.75 -4.40 -11.98
C PHE A 455 12.10 -5.53 -12.79
N VAL A 456 11.56 -6.52 -12.09
CA VAL A 456 10.85 -7.65 -12.70
C VAL A 456 9.33 -7.47 -12.55
N THR A 457 8.59 -7.65 -13.63
CA THR A 457 7.13 -7.82 -13.61
C THR A 457 6.79 -9.30 -13.75
N LEU A 458 6.15 -9.88 -12.74
CA LEU A 458 5.69 -11.27 -12.73
C LEU A 458 4.17 -11.30 -12.94
N ILE A 459 3.74 -11.76 -14.11
CA ILE A 459 2.34 -11.83 -14.50
C ILE A 459 1.77 -13.20 -14.14
N PHE A 460 0.75 -13.21 -13.29
CA PHE A 460 -0.12 -14.36 -13.05
C PHE A 460 -1.18 -14.39 -14.17
N ASN A 461 -0.96 -15.23 -15.17
CA ASN A 461 -1.75 -15.24 -16.40
C ASN A 461 -2.84 -16.32 -16.37
N ASP A 462 -4.12 -15.92 -16.27
CA ASP A 462 -5.30 -16.77 -16.34
C ASP A 462 -6.26 -16.40 -17.49
N ASN A 463 -5.88 -15.46 -18.36
CA ASN A 463 -6.68 -14.90 -19.45
C ASN A 463 -8.03 -14.34 -18.98
N GLY A 464 -8.05 -13.70 -17.81
CA GLY A 464 -9.30 -13.20 -17.26
C GLY A 464 -9.21 -12.38 -15.98
N TYR A 465 -10.37 -11.87 -15.55
CA TYR A 465 -10.54 -11.24 -14.24
C TYR A 465 -10.81 -12.31 -13.17
N GLY A 466 -9.80 -13.11 -12.83
CA GLY A 466 -9.94 -14.31 -11.98
C GLY A 466 -10.58 -14.09 -10.60
N LEU A 467 -10.44 -12.91 -9.98
CA LEU A 467 -11.12 -12.62 -8.71
C LEU A 467 -12.63 -12.47 -8.88
N ILE A 468 -13.07 -11.86 -9.99
CA ILE A 468 -14.49 -11.69 -10.30
C ILE A 468 -15.10 -13.03 -10.70
N GLU A 469 -14.38 -13.82 -11.50
CA GLU A 469 -14.76 -15.20 -11.81
C GLU A 469 -14.97 -16.01 -10.51
N TRP A 470 -14.01 -15.98 -9.60
CA TRP A 470 -14.11 -16.67 -8.32
C TRP A 470 -15.34 -16.23 -7.51
N LYS A 471 -15.63 -14.93 -7.44
CA LYS A 471 -16.82 -14.41 -6.76
C LYS A 471 -18.12 -14.83 -7.43
N GLN A 472 -18.22 -14.73 -8.76
CA GLN A 472 -19.41 -15.13 -9.51
C GLN A 472 -19.68 -16.62 -9.34
N MET A 473 -18.65 -17.48 -9.43
CA MET A 473 -18.79 -18.91 -9.20
C MET A 473 -19.27 -19.23 -7.78
N ASN A 474 -18.72 -18.58 -6.75
CA ASN A 474 -19.16 -18.80 -5.36
C ASN A 474 -20.61 -18.35 -5.13
N GLN A 475 -21.06 -17.27 -5.79
CA GLN A 475 -22.37 -16.67 -5.54
C GLN A 475 -23.49 -17.25 -6.42
N PHE A 476 -23.17 -17.56 -7.68
CA PHE A 476 -24.15 -17.90 -8.71
C PHE A 476 -23.91 -19.28 -9.33
N GLY A 477 -22.77 -19.93 -9.07
CA GLY A 477 -22.41 -21.22 -9.67
C GLY A 477 -21.94 -21.14 -11.13
N GLU A 478 -21.92 -19.94 -11.71
CA GLU A 478 -21.46 -19.65 -13.08
C GLU A 478 -20.79 -18.27 -13.14
N SER A 479 -20.03 -18.00 -14.22
CA SER A 479 -19.30 -16.74 -14.44
C SER A 479 -19.54 -16.17 -15.84
N ALA A 480 -19.50 -14.84 -15.98
CA ALA A 480 -19.71 -14.14 -17.25
C ALA A 480 -18.93 -12.82 -17.32
N PHE A 481 -18.56 -12.41 -18.54
CA PHE A 481 -17.87 -11.14 -18.87
C PHE A 481 -16.49 -10.94 -18.23
N ILE A 482 -15.78 -12.04 -17.97
CA ILE A 482 -14.48 -12.02 -17.29
C ILE A 482 -13.31 -12.54 -18.13
N LYS A 483 -13.55 -13.21 -19.26
CA LYS A 483 -12.50 -13.77 -20.12
C LYS A 483 -12.12 -12.80 -21.22
N PHE A 484 -10.83 -12.76 -21.53
CA PHE A 484 -10.27 -11.98 -22.64
C PHE A 484 -9.07 -12.71 -23.24
N THR A 485 -8.54 -12.19 -24.34
CA THR A 485 -7.30 -12.69 -24.95
C THR A 485 -6.17 -11.71 -24.69
N ASN A 486 -4.98 -12.23 -24.40
CA ASN A 486 -3.78 -11.44 -24.17
C ASN A 486 -2.88 -11.35 -25.41
N PRO A 487 -2.08 -10.28 -25.56
CA PRO A 487 -0.96 -10.29 -26.49
C PRO A 487 0.11 -11.29 -26.04
N ASP A 488 1.07 -11.60 -26.91
CA ASP A 488 2.27 -12.33 -26.50
C ASP A 488 3.14 -11.42 -25.61
N PHE A 489 3.05 -11.57 -24.29
CA PHE A 489 3.73 -10.70 -23.33
C PHE A 489 5.25 -10.71 -23.44
N VAL A 490 5.86 -11.80 -23.93
CA VAL A 490 7.29 -11.87 -24.20
C VAL A 490 7.64 -10.89 -25.32
N LYS A 491 6.96 -11.02 -26.48
CA LYS A 491 7.17 -10.13 -27.63
C LYS A 491 6.77 -8.68 -27.32
N PHE A 492 5.75 -8.49 -26.48
CA PHE A 492 5.34 -7.18 -26.01
C PHE A 492 6.49 -6.48 -25.26
N ALA A 493 7.12 -7.18 -24.30
CA ALA A 493 8.28 -6.67 -23.58
C ALA A 493 9.46 -6.39 -24.53
N GLU A 494 9.79 -7.33 -25.41
CA GLU A 494 10.86 -7.16 -26.41
C GLU A 494 10.61 -5.95 -27.34
N SER A 495 9.35 -5.68 -27.70
CA SER A 495 9.00 -4.53 -28.55
C SER A 495 9.29 -3.17 -27.90
N MET A 496 9.37 -3.13 -26.57
CA MET A 496 9.74 -1.95 -25.79
C MET A 496 11.25 -1.88 -25.48
N GLY A 497 12.03 -2.87 -25.89
CA GLY A 497 13.46 -2.99 -25.55
C GLY A 497 13.73 -3.64 -24.19
N LEU A 498 12.77 -4.36 -23.64
CA LEU A 498 12.83 -5.04 -22.35
C LEU A 498 13.19 -6.52 -22.52
N LYS A 499 13.36 -7.23 -21.40
CA LYS A 499 13.50 -8.70 -21.41
C LYS A 499 12.14 -9.37 -21.20
N GLY A 500 11.80 -10.33 -22.05
CA GLY A 500 10.60 -11.15 -21.91
C GLY A 500 10.96 -12.59 -21.59
N TYR A 501 10.25 -13.20 -20.65
CA TYR A 501 10.38 -14.61 -20.29
C TYR A 501 9.01 -15.27 -20.29
N ARG A 502 8.96 -16.55 -20.65
CA ARG A 502 7.77 -17.39 -20.53
C ARG A 502 8.11 -18.60 -19.67
N VAL A 503 7.24 -18.88 -18.72
CA VAL A 503 7.34 -20.07 -17.88
C VAL A 503 6.59 -21.21 -18.57
N GLU A 504 7.29 -22.32 -18.85
CA GLU A 504 6.72 -23.50 -19.53
C GLU A 504 6.52 -24.70 -18.60
N SER A 505 7.17 -24.68 -17.43
CA SER A 505 7.01 -25.66 -16.36
C SER A 505 7.28 -25.04 -14.99
N ALA A 506 6.84 -25.71 -13.91
CA ALA A 506 7.13 -25.27 -12.54
C ALA A 506 8.63 -25.19 -12.23
N ALA A 507 9.45 -26.05 -12.84
CA ALA A 507 10.90 -26.09 -12.63
C ALA A 507 11.63 -24.87 -13.23
N ASP A 508 11.02 -24.18 -14.20
CA ASP A 508 11.66 -23.05 -14.88
C ASP A 508 11.56 -21.75 -14.07
N LEU A 509 10.62 -21.66 -13.12
CA LEU A 509 10.28 -20.40 -12.45
C LEU A 509 11.46 -19.80 -11.67
N ILE A 510 12.14 -20.59 -10.82
CA ILE A 510 13.28 -20.11 -10.03
C ILE A 510 14.44 -19.65 -10.95
N PRO A 511 14.91 -20.46 -11.92
CA PRO A 511 15.94 -20.02 -12.86
C PRO A 511 15.57 -18.74 -13.62
N ILE A 512 14.32 -18.62 -14.07
CA ILE A 512 13.83 -17.42 -14.78
C ILE A 512 13.83 -16.20 -13.86
N LEU A 513 13.33 -16.33 -12.62
CA LEU A 513 13.33 -15.23 -11.65
C LEU A 513 14.75 -14.75 -11.35
N GLU A 514 15.67 -15.68 -11.11
CA GLU A 514 17.08 -15.36 -10.83
C GLU A 514 17.77 -14.66 -12.00
N ASP A 515 17.49 -15.06 -13.23
CA ASP A 515 18.05 -14.41 -14.43
C ASP A 515 17.40 -13.03 -14.69
N ALA A 516 16.08 -12.94 -14.58
CA ALA A 516 15.34 -11.69 -14.76
C ALA A 516 15.77 -10.61 -13.76
N LEU A 517 16.02 -10.99 -12.50
CA LEU A 517 16.47 -10.08 -11.43
C LEU A 517 17.90 -9.58 -11.61
N LYS A 518 18.70 -10.18 -12.50
CA LYS A 518 20.06 -9.74 -12.83
C LYS A 518 20.12 -8.81 -14.04
N GLN A 519 19.00 -8.61 -14.74
CA GLN A 519 18.98 -7.78 -15.94
C GLN A 519 19.10 -6.29 -15.58
N ASP A 520 19.83 -5.54 -16.41
CA ASP A 520 20.00 -4.09 -16.28
C ASP A 520 18.84 -3.28 -16.90
N VAL A 521 17.87 -3.97 -17.49
CA VAL A 521 16.63 -3.38 -18.04
C VAL A 521 15.43 -4.05 -17.38
N PRO A 522 14.24 -3.42 -17.40
CA PRO A 522 13.04 -4.08 -16.90
C PRO A 522 12.79 -5.42 -17.60
N ALA A 523 12.22 -6.37 -16.85
CA ALA A 523 11.92 -7.71 -17.34
C ALA A 523 10.46 -8.06 -17.08
N VAL A 524 9.83 -8.79 -18.00
CA VAL A 524 8.45 -9.28 -17.89
C VAL A 524 8.47 -10.80 -17.96
N ILE A 525 7.87 -11.44 -16.97
CA ILE A 525 7.71 -12.89 -16.88
C ILE A 525 6.23 -13.22 -17.05
N ASP A 526 5.89 -13.91 -18.13
CA ASP A 526 4.57 -14.48 -18.40
C ASP A 526 4.46 -15.87 -17.74
N CYS A 527 3.70 -15.96 -16.65
CA CYS A 527 3.55 -17.18 -15.87
C CYS A 527 2.08 -17.67 -15.86
N PRO A 528 1.74 -18.73 -16.62
CA PRO A 528 0.43 -19.37 -16.54
C PRO A 528 0.13 -19.87 -15.12
N VAL A 529 -1.06 -19.57 -14.60
CA VAL A 529 -1.47 -19.94 -13.23
C VAL A 529 -2.72 -20.82 -13.20
N ASP A 530 -2.72 -21.84 -12.34
CA ASP A 530 -3.90 -22.68 -12.08
C ASP A 530 -4.78 -22.06 -10.98
N TYR A 531 -5.78 -21.28 -11.39
CA TYR A 531 -6.78 -20.73 -10.48
C TYR A 531 -7.92 -21.69 -10.11
N GLY A 532 -7.83 -22.98 -10.48
CA GLY A 532 -8.65 -24.02 -9.84
C GLY A 532 -8.48 -24.05 -8.31
N GLU A 533 -7.32 -23.60 -7.81
CA GLU A 533 -7.06 -23.44 -6.38
C GLU A 533 -7.98 -22.41 -5.70
N ASN A 534 -8.55 -21.43 -6.41
CA ASN A 534 -9.49 -20.45 -5.84
C ASN A 534 -10.73 -21.13 -5.28
N LEU A 535 -11.36 -22.02 -6.07
CA LEU A 535 -12.55 -22.75 -5.65
C LEU A 535 -12.22 -23.81 -4.59
N ARG A 536 -11.07 -24.47 -4.70
CA ARG A 536 -10.59 -25.42 -3.68
C ARG A 536 -10.37 -24.71 -2.34
N PHE A 537 -9.86 -23.49 -2.35
CA PHE A 537 -9.72 -22.68 -1.14
C PHE A 537 -11.09 -22.34 -0.52
N SER A 538 -12.08 -21.90 -1.31
CA SER A 538 -13.45 -21.68 -0.81
C SER A 538 -14.03 -22.93 -0.13
N GLN A 539 -13.85 -24.11 -0.73
CA GLN A 539 -14.35 -25.37 -0.18
C GLN A 539 -13.66 -25.71 1.14
N LYS A 540 -12.32 -25.68 1.17
CA LYS A 540 -11.52 -25.90 2.39
C LYS A 540 -11.90 -24.91 3.51
N ALA A 541 -12.11 -23.64 3.17
CA ALA A 541 -12.52 -22.61 4.12
C ALA A 541 -13.90 -22.87 4.74
N GLY A 542 -14.84 -23.41 3.95
CA GLY A 542 -16.16 -23.82 4.42
C GLY A 542 -16.12 -25.01 5.39
N ASP A 543 -15.23 -25.95 5.13
CA ASP A 543 -15.06 -27.18 5.92
C ASP A 543 -14.11 -27.01 7.12
N LEU A 544 -13.53 -25.82 7.30
CA LEU A 544 -12.52 -25.57 8.33
C LEU A 544 -13.10 -25.72 9.75
N SER A 545 -12.49 -26.63 10.52
CA SER A 545 -12.74 -26.83 11.95
C SER A 545 -11.48 -26.51 12.74
N CYS A 546 -11.61 -25.71 13.81
CA CYS A 546 -10.48 -25.30 14.62
C CYS A 546 -10.10 -26.42 15.62
N GLN A 547 -8.95 -27.08 15.40
CA GLN A 547 -8.47 -28.17 16.28
C GLN A 547 -8.27 -27.70 17.72
N ILE A 548 -8.72 -28.46 18.71
CA ILE A 548 -8.50 -28.14 20.13
C ILE A 548 -7.03 -28.44 20.45
N TRP A 549 -6.29 -27.38 20.79
CA TRP A 549 -4.92 -27.49 21.24
C TRP A 549 -4.96 -27.48 22.78
N GLU A 550 -4.96 -28.66 23.41
CA GLU A 550 -5.01 -28.83 24.88
C GLU A 550 -3.67 -28.54 25.57
#